data_AF-A0A9P0DWY0-F1
#
_entry.id   AF-A0A9P0DWY0-F1
#
_cell.length_a   1.000
_cell.length_b   1.000
_cell.length_c   1.000
_cell.angle_alpha   90.00
_cell.angle_beta   90.00
_cell.angle_gamma   90.00
#
_symmetry.space_group_name_H-M   'P 1'
#
loop_
_entity.id
_entity.type
_entity.pdbx_description
1 polymer ?
#
loop_
_entity_poly.entity_id
_entity_poly.type
_entity_poly.pdbx_seq_one_letter_code
_entity_poly.pdbx_strand_id
1 'polypeptide(L)'
;MAESMEFQDVLKSMKCCLCQNVLSVPPIIAISEDGKHLKCGRCKNVKKPFNARNFAFENIVKFFSFPCIYEDCNEMIPWKDVERHEDICEKKTISCPIYYECGDIVQVQNLEEHMKQNHRKNMNFGYLTSKLKQHWGEVHFVKSNNQQFLVMIKNYDTPEVYVASLNGINECFTYNLKLSSISKDKYSVSIENEPINKYDDRDHCFSCIDETCDLKHHPHSSVNGNIPVTVNCKKIDLTHIKPLFGDISKIKYTIKIHPKKDFEANNKKMVNENLTVKSQTNNSTVVDLLKKQLQCPICMEYMIGYIYNCEKGHVVCNVCKIQLTECPYCRTKIGESRNFPLENLAEIVPFACRFSEDGCEFTGEYKLLCEHEKSCEYDTFTGLKDLF
;
A
#
# COMPACT_ATOMS: atom_id res chain seq x y z
N MET A 1 38.14 4.89 4.21
CA MET A 1 37.35 5.35 3.05
C MET A 1 35.95 4.82 3.25
N ALA A 2 34.99 5.67 3.60
CA ALA A 2 33.58 5.27 3.60
C ALA A 2 33.11 5.27 2.14
N GLU A 3 32.48 4.18 1.69
CA GLU A 3 31.83 4.15 0.38
C GLU A 3 30.76 5.25 0.35
N SER A 4 30.77 6.09 -0.68
CA SER A 4 29.71 7.08 -0.90
C SER A 4 28.40 6.34 -1.14
N MET A 5 27.41 6.59 -0.29
CA MET A 5 26.10 5.92 -0.37
C MET A 5 25.32 6.45 -1.58
N GLU A 6 24.85 5.56 -2.46
CA GLU A 6 24.08 5.96 -3.64
C GLU A 6 22.62 6.30 -3.28
N PHE A 7 21.97 7.15 -4.09
CA PHE A 7 20.55 7.49 -3.91
C PHE A 7 19.63 6.26 -3.83
N GLN A 8 19.95 5.21 -4.59
CA GLN A 8 19.19 3.97 -4.59
C GLN A 8 19.27 3.25 -3.24
N ASP A 9 20.43 3.28 -2.59
CA ASP A 9 20.61 2.63 -1.28
C ASP A 9 19.88 3.38 -0.18
N VAL A 10 19.92 4.72 -0.23
CA VAL A 10 19.12 5.59 0.64
C VAL A 10 17.63 5.27 0.49
N LEU A 11 17.11 5.19 -0.74
CA LEU A 11 15.70 4.90 -0.97
C LEU A 11 15.30 3.49 -0.53
N LYS A 12 16.14 2.47 -0.76
CA LYS A 12 15.89 1.09 -0.30
C LYS A 12 15.88 0.97 1.24
N SER A 13 16.61 1.84 1.94
CA SER A 13 16.61 1.90 3.40
C SER A 13 15.31 2.48 3.97
N MET A 14 14.57 3.27 3.20
CA MET A 14 13.34 3.92 3.62
C MET A 14 12.16 2.96 3.56
N LYS A 15 11.81 2.42 4.73
CA LYS A 15 10.79 1.38 4.87
C LYS A 15 9.53 1.87 5.59
N CYS A 16 8.40 1.32 5.18
CA CYS A 16 7.14 1.45 5.88
C CYS A 16 7.24 0.80 7.26
N CYS A 17 6.97 1.53 8.34
CA CYS A 17 7.00 0.98 9.70
C CYS A 17 5.93 -0.11 9.96
N LEU A 18 4.90 -0.22 9.11
CA LEU A 18 3.84 -1.21 9.26
C LEU A 18 4.14 -2.50 8.48
N CYS A 19 4.47 -2.39 7.19
CA CYS A 19 4.66 -3.56 6.31
C CYS A 19 6.11 -3.82 5.92
N GLN A 20 7.06 -3.03 6.42
CA GLN A 20 8.52 -3.16 6.21
C GLN A 20 9.01 -3.09 4.76
N ASN A 21 8.10 -2.89 3.80
CA ASN A 21 8.42 -2.68 2.40
C ASN A 21 8.92 -1.27 2.15
N VAL A 22 9.69 -1.10 1.08
CA VAL A 22 10.17 0.22 0.63
C VAL A 22 8.99 1.17 0.39
N LEU A 23 9.19 2.46 0.70
CA LEU A 23 8.21 3.54 0.54
C LEU A 23 7.96 3.90 -0.94
N SER A 24 7.57 2.91 -1.75
CA SER A 24 7.45 2.99 -3.21
C SER A 24 6.01 3.08 -3.74
N VAL A 25 5.00 3.03 -2.87
CA VAL A 25 3.58 3.15 -3.26
C VAL A 25 2.94 4.32 -2.51
N PRO A 26 2.35 5.32 -3.18
CA PRO A 26 1.65 6.43 -2.55
C PRO A 26 0.27 6.04 -2.01
N PRO A 27 -0.28 6.78 -1.03
CA PRO A 27 0.33 7.92 -0.35
C PRO A 27 1.40 7.50 0.67
N ILE A 28 2.46 8.31 0.80
CA ILE A 28 3.46 8.17 1.87
C ILE A 28 3.06 9.10 3.02
N ILE A 29 2.86 8.53 4.20
CA ILE A 29 2.22 9.23 5.32
C ILE A 29 3.09 9.11 6.57
N ALA A 30 3.41 10.23 7.20
CA ALA A 30 3.93 10.26 8.56
C ALA A 30 2.81 9.98 9.56
N ILE A 31 3.05 9.03 10.47
CA ILE A 31 2.09 8.57 11.48
C ILE A 31 2.56 8.81 12.93
N SER A 32 3.69 9.49 13.11
CA SER A 32 4.19 9.96 14.41
C SER A 32 4.43 11.46 14.35
N GLU A 33 4.24 12.14 15.49
CA GLU A 33 4.42 13.59 15.59
C GLU A 33 5.85 14.02 15.24
N ASP A 34 6.86 13.23 15.60
CA ASP A 34 8.25 13.51 15.23
C ASP A 34 8.52 13.39 13.73
N GLY A 35 7.69 12.65 12.98
CA GLY A 35 7.84 12.38 11.55
C GLY A 35 8.70 11.15 11.19
N LYS A 36 9.22 10.40 12.18
CA LYS A 36 10.08 9.22 11.94
C LYS A 36 9.33 8.02 11.38
N HIS A 37 8.09 7.80 11.85
CA HIS A 37 7.32 6.63 11.48
C HIS A 37 6.48 6.93 10.24
N LEU A 38 6.83 6.27 9.14
CA LEU A 38 6.18 6.46 7.84
C LEU A 38 5.42 5.18 7.46
N LYS A 39 4.23 5.34 6.90
CA LYS A 39 3.51 4.25 6.21
C LYS A 39 3.39 4.53 4.72
N CYS A 40 3.40 3.48 3.92
CA CYS A 40 3.15 3.56 2.48
C CYS A 40 1.68 3.35 2.14
N GLY A 41 1.34 3.55 0.87
CA GLY A 41 -0.02 3.42 0.34
C GLY A 41 -0.60 2.02 0.43
N ARG A 42 0.25 0.98 0.47
CA ARG A 42 -0.19 -0.39 0.74
C ARG A 42 -0.78 -0.55 2.16
N CYS A 43 -0.52 0.39 3.06
CA CYS A 43 -1.08 0.43 4.42
C CYS A 43 -2.07 1.60 4.60
N LYS A 44 -2.63 2.14 3.50
CA LYS A 44 -3.49 3.35 3.53
C LYS A 44 -4.68 3.20 4.49
N ASN A 45 -5.27 2.00 4.54
CA ASN A 45 -6.45 1.68 5.36
C ASN A 45 -6.17 1.59 6.87
N VAL A 46 -4.90 1.47 7.30
CA VAL A 46 -4.55 1.48 8.73
C VAL A 46 -4.64 2.90 9.27
N LYS A 47 -5.69 3.21 10.05
CA LYS A 47 -5.90 4.55 10.62
C LYS A 47 -4.97 4.79 11.83
N LYS A 48 -4.40 5.99 11.92
CA LYS A 48 -3.55 6.45 13.02
C LYS A 48 -3.93 7.89 13.42
N PRO A 49 -3.75 8.31 14.69
CA PRO A 49 -4.12 9.65 15.15
C PRO A 49 -3.40 10.77 14.38
N PHE A 50 -2.08 10.61 14.18
CA PHE A 50 -1.30 11.48 13.31
C PHE A 50 -1.27 10.91 11.89
N ASN A 51 -1.51 11.75 10.88
CA ASN A 51 -1.63 11.32 9.49
C ASN A 51 -1.34 12.49 8.54
N ALA A 52 -0.06 12.82 8.37
CA ALA A 52 0.40 13.87 7.48
C ALA A 52 1.04 13.26 6.23
N ARG A 53 0.50 13.56 5.04
CA ARG A 53 1.03 13.05 3.77
C ARG A 53 2.33 13.77 3.41
N ASN A 54 3.37 13.03 3.06
CA ASN A 54 4.69 13.56 2.73
C ASN A 54 4.80 13.88 1.22
N PHE A 55 4.13 14.95 0.79
CA PHE A 55 4.10 15.37 -0.61
C PHE A 55 5.49 15.69 -1.17
N ALA A 56 6.36 16.29 -0.36
CA ALA A 56 7.69 16.69 -0.79
C ALA A 56 8.56 15.45 -1.10
N PHE A 57 8.51 14.42 -0.25
CA PHE A 57 9.13 13.13 -0.56
C PHE A 57 8.53 12.50 -1.81
N GLU A 58 7.19 12.45 -1.92
CA GLU A 58 6.51 11.92 -3.11
C GLU A 58 6.91 12.63 -4.41
N ASN A 59 7.13 13.95 -4.38
CA ASN A 59 7.56 14.72 -5.55
C ASN A 59 8.96 14.35 -6.02
N ILE A 60 9.83 13.95 -5.11
CA ILE A 60 11.18 13.49 -5.42
C ILE A 60 11.16 12.07 -5.97
N VAL A 61 10.50 11.13 -5.27
CA VAL A 61 10.57 9.71 -5.63
C VAL A 61 9.94 9.38 -6.99
N LYS A 62 9.12 10.29 -7.55
CA LYS A 62 8.59 10.20 -8.93
C LYS A 62 9.67 10.03 -10.00
N PHE A 63 10.89 10.51 -9.75
CA PHE A 63 12.01 10.41 -10.69
C PHE A 63 12.84 9.13 -10.53
N PHE A 64 12.46 8.27 -9.58
CA PHE A 64 13.19 7.05 -9.26
C PHE A 64 12.41 5.80 -9.66
N SER A 65 13.16 4.72 -9.87
CA SER A 65 12.63 3.38 -10.00
C SER A 65 12.87 2.59 -8.72
N PHE A 66 11.97 1.69 -8.40
CA PHE A 66 11.98 0.89 -7.18
C PHE A 66 11.95 -0.60 -7.52
N PRO A 67 12.61 -1.45 -6.73
CA PRO A 67 12.49 -2.89 -6.91
C PRO A 67 11.05 -3.35 -6.64
N CYS A 68 10.63 -4.40 -7.33
CA CYS A 68 9.40 -5.12 -6.99
C CYS A 68 9.45 -5.62 -5.53
N ILE A 69 8.29 -5.72 -4.88
CA ILE A 69 8.18 -6.31 -3.53
C ILE A 69 8.27 -7.83 -3.50
N TYR A 70 8.05 -8.50 -4.64
CA TYR A 70 8.09 -9.95 -4.73
C TYR A 70 9.52 -10.42 -5.01
N GLU A 71 10.07 -11.26 -4.14
CA GLU A 71 11.49 -11.65 -4.13
C GLU A 71 11.97 -12.23 -5.47
N ASP A 72 11.11 -12.98 -6.16
CA ASP A 72 11.43 -13.60 -7.46
C ASP A 72 11.34 -12.62 -8.65
N CYS A 73 10.94 -11.37 -8.42
CA CYS A 73 10.85 -10.33 -9.44
C CYS A 73 12.01 -9.34 -9.34
N ASN A 74 12.90 -9.37 -10.33
CA ASN A 74 14.08 -8.49 -10.40
C ASN A 74 13.83 -7.17 -11.15
N GLU A 75 12.57 -6.81 -11.43
CA GLU A 75 12.25 -5.58 -12.16
C GLU A 75 12.47 -4.32 -11.31
N MET A 76 13.06 -3.30 -11.94
CA MET A 76 13.12 -1.94 -11.43
C MET A 76 12.01 -1.12 -12.08
N ILE A 77 11.04 -0.71 -11.29
CA ILE A 77 9.77 -0.16 -11.77
C ILE A 77 9.72 1.33 -11.47
N PRO A 78 9.43 2.22 -12.45
CA PRO A 78 9.21 3.64 -12.18
C PRO A 78 8.15 3.83 -11.09
N TRP A 79 8.37 4.74 -10.14
CA TRP A 79 7.50 4.92 -8.97
C TRP A 79 6.00 4.99 -9.28
N LYS A 80 5.63 5.69 -10.37
CA LYS A 80 4.24 5.84 -10.84
C LYS A 80 3.57 4.51 -11.25
N ASP A 81 4.34 3.48 -11.57
CA ASP A 81 3.90 2.20 -12.10
C ASP A 81 3.99 1.07 -11.06
N VAL A 82 4.58 1.31 -9.88
CA VAL A 82 4.83 0.26 -8.86
C VAL A 82 3.55 -0.46 -8.43
N GLU A 83 2.50 0.27 -8.04
CA GLU A 83 1.23 -0.32 -7.60
C GLU A 83 0.59 -1.15 -8.73
N ARG A 84 0.62 -0.64 -9.97
CA ARG A 84 0.10 -1.35 -11.15
C ARG A 84 0.92 -2.62 -11.44
N HIS A 85 2.24 -2.54 -11.36
CA HIS A 85 3.10 -3.71 -11.56
C HIS A 85 2.81 -4.78 -10.50
N GLU A 86 2.71 -4.42 -9.22
CA GLU A 86 2.41 -5.37 -8.14
C GLU A 86 1.08 -6.11 -8.34
N ASP A 87 0.11 -5.46 -8.98
CA ASP A 87 -1.18 -6.08 -9.30
C ASP A 87 -1.10 -7.17 -10.37
N ILE A 88 -0.20 -7.01 -11.35
CA ILE A 88 -0.09 -7.87 -12.53
C ILE A 88 1.19 -8.71 -12.56
N CYS A 89 2.03 -8.59 -11.53
CA CYS A 89 3.32 -9.26 -11.49
C CYS A 89 3.14 -10.79 -11.52
N GLU A 90 3.82 -11.46 -12.44
CA GLU A 90 3.78 -12.93 -12.56
C GLU A 90 4.35 -13.64 -11.33
N LYS A 91 5.21 -12.95 -10.58
CA LYS A 91 5.83 -13.44 -9.35
C LYS A 91 5.02 -13.12 -8.11
N LYS A 92 3.81 -12.58 -8.26
CA LYS A 92 2.92 -12.25 -7.15
C LYS A 92 2.68 -13.47 -6.28
N THR A 93 3.02 -13.34 -5.00
CA THR A 93 2.77 -14.34 -3.97
C THR A 93 1.67 -13.87 -3.02
N ILE A 94 0.94 -14.84 -2.46
CA ILE A 94 0.00 -14.63 -1.36
C ILE A 94 0.26 -15.69 -0.27
N SER A 95 -0.04 -15.34 0.98
CA SER A 95 -0.17 -16.37 2.02
C SER A 95 -1.35 -17.27 1.71
N CYS A 96 -1.24 -18.57 2.01
CA CYS A 96 -2.33 -19.51 1.81
C CYS A 96 -3.60 -19.00 2.52
N PRO A 97 -4.74 -18.84 1.81
CA PRO A 97 -5.97 -18.35 2.42
C PRO A 97 -6.55 -19.27 3.50
N ILE A 98 -6.13 -20.54 3.54
CA ILE A 98 -6.49 -21.55 4.54
C ILE A 98 -5.44 -21.55 5.66
N TYR A 99 -5.22 -20.38 6.28
CA TYR A 99 -4.13 -20.15 7.22
C TYR A 99 -4.16 -21.05 8.46
N TYR A 100 -5.35 -21.53 8.86
CA TYR A 100 -5.54 -22.34 10.06
C TYR A 100 -5.02 -23.78 9.91
N GLU A 101 -4.73 -24.21 8.67
CA GLU A 101 -4.15 -25.53 8.36
C GLU A 101 -2.85 -25.42 7.54
N CYS A 102 -2.48 -24.22 7.05
CA CYS A 102 -1.34 -24.02 6.16
C CYS A 102 -0.67 -22.66 6.36
N GLY A 103 0.67 -22.65 6.47
CA GLY A 103 1.49 -21.44 6.59
C GLY A 103 2.24 -21.05 5.31
N ASP A 104 1.96 -21.71 4.20
CA ASP A 104 2.74 -21.54 2.97
C ASP A 104 2.48 -20.18 2.31
N ILE A 105 3.54 -19.61 1.72
CA ILE A 105 3.46 -18.48 0.79
C ILE A 105 3.55 -19.04 -0.62
N VAL A 106 2.56 -18.73 -1.46
CA VAL A 106 2.36 -19.39 -2.74
C VAL A 106 2.23 -18.34 -3.84
N GLN A 107 2.91 -18.55 -4.97
CA GLN A 107 2.69 -17.75 -6.16
C GLN A 107 1.26 -17.96 -6.68
N VAL A 108 0.54 -16.87 -7.02
CA VAL A 108 -0.87 -16.95 -7.43
C VAL A 108 -1.07 -17.91 -8.61
N GLN A 109 -0.13 -17.95 -9.55
CA GLN A 109 -0.14 -18.89 -10.68
C GLN A 109 -0.12 -20.37 -10.26
N ASN A 110 0.54 -20.70 -9.15
CA ASN A 110 0.70 -22.06 -8.63
C ASN A 110 -0.35 -22.39 -7.55
N LEU A 111 -1.21 -21.43 -7.19
CA LEU A 111 -2.19 -21.60 -6.12
C LEU A 111 -3.15 -22.75 -6.42
N GLU A 112 -3.59 -22.92 -7.67
CA GLU A 112 -4.48 -24.04 -8.03
C GLU A 112 -3.83 -25.40 -7.74
N GLU A 113 -2.54 -25.56 -8.05
CA GLU A 113 -1.82 -26.80 -7.80
C GLU A 113 -1.60 -27.02 -6.30
N HIS A 114 -1.19 -25.98 -5.57
CA HIS A 114 -1.10 -26.02 -4.11
C HIS A 114 -2.43 -26.46 -3.47
N MET A 115 -3.56 -25.89 -3.91
CA MET A 115 -4.88 -26.26 -3.40
C MET A 115 -5.25 -27.71 -3.73
N LYS A 116 -4.85 -28.24 -4.90
CA LYS A 116 -5.09 -29.65 -5.26
C LYS A 116 -4.34 -30.61 -4.35
N GLN A 117 -3.09 -30.28 -4.03
CA GLN A 117 -2.20 -31.14 -3.26
C GLN A 117 -2.52 -31.07 -1.76
N ASN A 118 -2.74 -29.87 -1.23
CA ASN A 118 -2.82 -29.64 0.21
C ASN A 118 -4.25 -29.42 0.73
N HIS A 119 -5.17 -28.90 -0.10
CA HIS A 119 -6.51 -28.46 0.34
C HIS A 119 -7.64 -28.91 -0.59
N ARG A 120 -7.58 -30.15 -1.09
CA ARG A 120 -8.52 -30.68 -2.09
C ARG A 120 -10.00 -30.53 -1.71
N LYS A 121 -10.34 -30.56 -0.42
CA LYS A 121 -11.71 -30.44 0.09
C LYS A 121 -12.30 -29.03 -0.06
N ASN A 122 -11.44 -28.02 -0.19
CA ASN A 122 -11.82 -26.60 -0.29
C ASN A 122 -11.87 -26.13 -1.75
N MET A 123 -11.61 -27.02 -2.71
CA MET A 123 -11.65 -26.71 -4.13
C MET A 123 -13.03 -26.94 -4.75
N ASN A 124 -13.47 -25.96 -5.53
CA ASN A 124 -14.76 -25.96 -6.20
C ASN A 124 -14.63 -25.44 -7.64
N PHE A 125 -15.51 -25.90 -8.54
CA PHE A 125 -15.47 -25.54 -9.96
C PHE A 125 -16.83 -24.99 -10.40
N GLY A 126 -16.86 -23.74 -10.85
CA GLY A 126 -18.05 -23.01 -11.31
C GLY A 126 -19.03 -22.58 -10.21
N TYR A 127 -19.21 -23.42 -9.19
CA TYR A 127 -20.07 -23.12 -8.03
C TYR A 127 -19.54 -23.79 -6.76
N LEU A 128 -19.88 -23.21 -5.61
CA LEU A 128 -19.67 -23.77 -4.27
C LEU A 128 -21.03 -24.11 -3.66
N THR A 129 -21.11 -25.24 -2.95
CA THR A 129 -22.22 -25.52 -2.03
C THR A 129 -21.68 -25.83 -0.65
N SER A 130 -22.13 -25.09 0.36
CA SER A 130 -21.76 -25.36 1.77
C SER A 130 -22.97 -25.31 2.69
N LYS A 131 -22.91 -26.03 3.81
CA LYS A 131 -23.96 -26.03 4.83
C LYS A 131 -23.77 -24.85 5.78
N LEU A 132 -24.88 -24.26 6.22
CA LEU A 132 -24.85 -23.27 7.29
C LEU A 132 -24.57 -23.98 8.62
N LYS A 133 -23.33 -23.86 9.07
CA LYS A 133 -22.87 -24.34 10.38
C LYS A 133 -22.63 -23.14 11.28
N GLN A 134 -23.31 -23.08 12.42
CA GLN A 134 -23.14 -21.98 13.37
C GLN A 134 -21.73 -21.98 13.98
N HIS A 135 -21.23 -20.78 14.29
CA HIS A 135 -19.91 -20.51 14.88
C HIS A 135 -18.76 -21.17 14.09
N TRP A 136 -18.84 -21.10 12.77
CA TRP A 136 -17.85 -21.71 11.89
C TRP A 136 -17.44 -20.77 10.77
N GLY A 137 -16.16 -20.80 10.45
CA GLY A 137 -15.53 -20.06 9.36
C GLY A 137 -14.92 -21.02 8.35
N GLU A 138 -15.06 -20.74 7.05
CA GLU A 138 -14.43 -21.55 6.01
C GLU A 138 -14.01 -20.72 4.80
N VAL A 139 -12.93 -21.17 4.15
CA VAL A 139 -12.38 -20.56 2.94
C VAL A 139 -12.39 -21.60 1.83
N HIS A 140 -12.87 -21.21 0.66
CA HIS A 140 -13.00 -22.06 -0.52
C HIS A 140 -12.33 -21.41 -1.72
N PHE A 141 -11.58 -22.20 -2.46
CA PHE A 141 -11.06 -21.84 -3.77
C PHE A 141 -12.08 -22.23 -4.83
N VAL A 142 -12.50 -21.29 -5.68
CA VAL A 142 -13.47 -21.52 -6.76
C VAL A 142 -12.83 -21.15 -8.09
N LYS A 143 -12.73 -22.12 -9.01
CA LYS A 143 -12.31 -21.86 -10.40
C LYS A 143 -13.53 -21.77 -11.31
N SER A 144 -13.72 -20.64 -12.00
CA SER A 144 -14.81 -20.44 -12.97
C SER A 144 -14.27 -19.74 -14.22
N ASN A 145 -14.59 -20.24 -15.42
CA ASN A 145 -14.09 -19.70 -16.70
C ASN A 145 -12.57 -19.46 -16.75
N ASN A 146 -11.80 -20.43 -16.24
CA ASN A 146 -10.33 -20.36 -16.11
C ASN A 146 -9.80 -19.22 -15.22
N GLN A 147 -10.66 -18.65 -14.38
CA GLN A 147 -10.33 -17.60 -13.43
C GLN A 147 -10.47 -18.10 -11.99
N GLN A 148 -9.65 -17.54 -11.11
CA GLN A 148 -9.49 -18.00 -9.73
C GLN A 148 -10.13 -17.02 -8.74
N PHE A 149 -10.99 -17.56 -7.87
CA PHE A 149 -11.72 -16.79 -6.87
C PHE A 149 -11.58 -17.44 -5.49
N LEU A 150 -11.69 -16.61 -4.46
CA LEU A 150 -11.81 -17.02 -3.07
C LEU A 150 -13.21 -16.72 -2.57
N VAL A 151 -13.82 -17.69 -1.90
CA VAL A 151 -15.09 -17.54 -1.21
C VAL A 151 -14.86 -17.81 0.26
N MET A 152 -15.09 -16.81 1.09
CA MET A 152 -14.97 -16.92 2.55
C MET A 152 -16.37 -16.82 3.16
N ILE A 153 -16.72 -17.78 4.00
CA ILE A 153 -18.02 -17.85 4.67
C ILE A 153 -17.77 -17.78 6.16
N LYS A 154 -18.39 -16.79 6.81
CA LYS A 154 -18.34 -16.56 8.25
C LYS A 154 -19.75 -16.74 8.81
N ASN A 155 -19.98 -17.75 9.65
CA ASN A 155 -21.31 -18.09 10.16
C ASN A 155 -21.42 -17.87 11.68
N TYR A 156 -21.26 -16.64 12.16
CA TYR A 156 -21.51 -16.29 13.57
C TYR A 156 -22.93 -15.70 13.74
N ASP A 157 -23.09 -14.62 14.48
CA ASP A 157 -24.40 -14.02 14.79
C ASP A 157 -25.14 -13.56 13.53
N THR A 158 -24.41 -12.96 12.59
CA THR A 158 -24.90 -12.66 11.24
C THR A 158 -23.99 -13.36 10.24
N PRO A 159 -24.50 -14.33 9.46
CA PRO A 159 -23.69 -14.98 8.44
C PRO A 159 -23.28 -14.01 7.33
N GLU A 160 -22.04 -14.10 6.93
CA GLU A 160 -21.40 -13.21 5.96
C GLU A 160 -20.70 -14.03 4.88
N VAL A 161 -20.91 -13.64 3.62
CA VAL A 161 -20.26 -14.24 2.45
C VAL A 161 -19.40 -13.20 1.77
N TYR A 162 -18.13 -13.53 1.59
CA TYR A 162 -17.14 -12.72 0.89
C TYR A 162 -16.72 -13.46 -0.37
N VAL A 163 -16.75 -12.78 -1.51
CA VAL A 163 -16.25 -13.33 -2.79
C VAL A 163 -15.22 -12.35 -3.34
N ALA A 164 -14.02 -12.85 -3.62
CA ALA A 164 -12.90 -12.06 -4.12
C ALA A 164 -12.22 -12.74 -5.31
N SER A 165 -11.76 -11.94 -6.27
CA SER A 165 -10.98 -12.39 -7.44
C SER A 165 -9.49 -12.21 -7.17
N LEU A 166 -8.70 -13.24 -7.49
CA LEU A 166 -7.24 -13.22 -7.30
C LEU A 166 -6.49 -12.45 -8.40
N ASN A 167 -7.05 -12.39 -9.61
CA ASN A 167 -6.37 -11.87 -10.81
C ASN A 167 -6.80 -10.46 -11.22
N GLY A 168 -7.43 -9.67 -10.33
CA GLY A 168 -7.82 -8.28 -10.63
C GLY A 168 -8.93 -8.07 -11.67
N ILE A 169 -9.59 -9.14 -12.12
CA ILE A 169 -10.71 -9.12 -13.09
C ILE A 169 -12.09 -9.11 -12.40
N ASN A 170 -12.16 -8.63 -11.16
CA ASN A 170 -13.36 -8.63 -10.34
C ASN A 170 -14.52 -7.86 -10.99
N GLU A 171 -14.22 -6.86 -11.82
CA GLU A 171 -15.22 -6.06 -12.53
C GLU A 171 -15.92 -6.83 -13.67
N CYS A 172 -15.32 -7.91 -14.16
CA CYS A 172 -15.85 -8.71 -15.27
C CYS A 172 -16.82 -9.82 -14.83
N PHE A 173 -16.87 -10.13 -13.53
CA PHE A 173 -17.64 -11.23 -12.97
C PHE A 173 -18.61 -10.75 -11.90
N THR A 174 -19.68 -11.52 -11.71
CA THR A 174 -20.60 -11.40 -10.57
C THR A 174 -20.86 -12.77 -10.00
N TYR A 175 -21.49 -12.81 -8.82
CA TYR A 175 -21.95 -14.07 -8.25
C TYR A 175 -23.43 -14.02 -7.87
N ASN A 176 -24.05 -15.19 -7.92
CA ASN A 176 -25.38 -15.42 -7.36
C ASN A 176 -25.23 -16.21 -6.06
N LEU A 177 -25.89 -15.74 -5.00
CA LEU A 177 -25.99 -16.41 -3.72
C LEU A 177 -27.40 -16.96 -3.54
N LYS A 178 -27.51 -18.28 -3.46
CA LYS A 178 -28.77 -18.98 -3.20
C LYS A 178 -28.74 -19.68 -1.85
N LEU A 179 -29.78 -19.46 -1.06
CA LEU A 179 -30.08 -20.18 0.17
C LEU A 179 -31.21 -21.17 -0.10
N SER A 180 -30.99 -22.44 0.22
CA SER A 180 -31.98 -23.50 0.02
C SER A 180 -31.96 -24.49 1.18
N SER A 181 -33.08 -25.19 1.41
CA SER A 181 -33.12 -26.28 2.38
C SER A 181 -32.45 -27.53 1.79
N ILE A 182 -31.77 -28.28 2.64
CA ILE A 182 -31.20 -29.60 2.32
C ILE A 182 -32.31 -30.67 2.30
N SER A 183 -33.38 -30.48 3.08
CA SER A 183 -34.40 -31.51 3.34
C SER A 183 -35.71 -31.33 2.57
N LYS A 184 -36.02 -30.12 2.08
CA LYS A 184 -37.26 -29.81 1.35
C LYS A 184 -37.01 -28.69 0.33
N ASP A 185 -37.08 -28.97 -0.97
CA ASP A 185 -36.89 -27.96 -2.05
C ASP A 185 -38.03 -26.92 -2.19
N LYS A 186 -38.85 -26.74 -1.15
CA LYS A 186 -40.09 -25.96 -1.26
C LYS A 186 -39.84 -24.45 -1.34
N TYR A 187 -38.74 -23.96 -0.78
CA TYR A 187 -38.39 -22.54 -0.75
C TYR A 187 -36.90 -22.35 -1.02
N SER A 188 -36.57 -21.31 -1.78
CA SER A 188 -35.21 -20.82 -1.92
C SER A 188 -35.20 -19.30 -2.03
N VAL A 189 -34.22 -18.67 -1.40
CA VAL A 189 -33.96 -17.24 -1.52
C VAL A 189 -32.70 -17.08 -2.35
N SER A 190 -32.76 -16.28 -3.41
CA SER A 190 -31.61 -16.02 -4.27
C SER A 190 -31.35 -14.53 -4.36
N ILE A 191 -30.08 -14.17 -4.30
CA ILE A 191 -29.57 -12.83 -4.51
C ILE A 191 -28.69 -12.92 -5.74
N GLU A 192 -28.98 -12.10 -6.74
CA GLU A 192 -28.36 -12.20 -8.05
C GLU A 192 -27.42 -11.04 -8.35
N ASN A 193 -26.38 -11.33 -9.12
CA ASN A 193 -25.44 -10.38 -9.70
C ASN A 193 -24.72 -9.50 -8.65
N GLU A 194 -24.39 -10.07 -7.50
CA GLU A 194 -23.60 -9.37 -6.50
C GLU A 194 -22.17 -9.14 -7.02
N PRO A 195 -21.57 -7.98 -6.72
CA PRO A 195 -20.24 -7.62 -7.18
C PRO A 195 -19.17 -8.48 -6.49
N ILE A 196 -18.06 -8.71 -7.18
CA ILE A 196 -16.90 -9.42 -6.63
C ILE A 196 -15.85 -8.40 -6.22
N ASN A 197 -15.18 -8.64 -5.10
CA ASN A 197 -14.06 -7.81 -4.65
C ASN A 197 -12.77 -8.18 -5.39
N LYS A 198 -11.84 -7.24 -5.50
CA LYS A 198 -10.44 -7.57 -5.80
C LYS A 198 -9.81 -8.12 -4.53
N TYR A 199 -9.15 -9.27 -4.60
CA TYR A 199 -8.46 -9.82 -3.43
C TYR A 199 -7.23 -8.96 -3.07
N ASP A 200 -7.13 -8.66 -1.79
CA ASP A 200 -6.02 -7.95 -1.13
C ASP A 200 -5.83 -8.65 0.21
N ASP A 201 -4.66 -9.25 0.45
CA ASP A 201 -4.37 -10.04 1.63
C ASP A 201 -4.52 -9.24 2.93
N ARG A 202 -4.33 -7.93 2.89
CA ARG A 202 -4.39 -7.04 4.06
C ARG A 202 -5.82 -6.72 4.47
N ASP A 203 -6.70 -6.55 3.48
CA ASP A 203 -8.11 -6.24 3.69
C ASP A 203 -8.97 -7.52 3.80
N HIS A 204 -8.57 -8.60 3.12
CA HIS A 204 -9.29 -9.88 3.02
C HIS A 204 -8.62 -11.00 3.82
N CYS A 205 -7.81 -10.66 4.82
CA CYS A 205 -7.23 -11.64 5.72
C CYS A 205 -8.33 -12.35 6.51
N PHE A 206 -8.44 -13.67 6.36
CA PHE A 206 -9.46 -14.42 7.09
C PHE A 206 -9.22 -14.38 8.61
N SER A 207 -7.97 -14.27 9.08
CA SER A 207 -7.67 -14.08 10.51
C SER A 207 -8.13 -12.71 11.03
N CYS A 208 -8.18 -11.68 10.18
CA CYS A 208 -8.80 -10.40 10.55
C CYS A 208 -10.31 -10.52 10.63
N ILE A 209 -10.91 -11.22 9.66
CA ILE A 209 -12.34 -11.53 9.65
C ILE A 209 -12.72 -12.35 10.90
N ASP A 210 -11.83 -13.21 11.37
CA ASP A 210 -12.00 -14.06 12.57
C ASP A 210 -11.44 -13.43 13.86
N GLU A 211 -11.05 -12.15 13.84
CA GLU A 211 -10.59 -11.38 15.01
C GLU A 211 -9.36 -11.94 15.74
N THR A 212 -8.57 -12.79 15.06
CA THR A 212 -7.35 -13.44 15.59
C THR A 212 -6.04 -12.86 15.02
N CYS A 213 -6.10 -11.97 14.05
CA CYS A 213 -4.92 -11.40 13.40
C CYS A 213 -4.18 -10.38 14.27
N ASP A 214 -2.85 -10.42 14.29
CA ASP A 214 -1.94 -9.50 15.00
C ASP A 214 -1.02 -8.69 14.05
N LEU A 215 -1.20 -8.82 12.74
CA LEU A 215 -0.36 -8.15 11.74
C LEU A 215 -0.62 -6.64 11.70
N LYS A 216 0.41 -5.84 12.05
CA LYS A 216 0.33 -4.38 12.13
C LYS A 216 -0.13 -3.67 10.85
N HIS A 217 0.18 -4.26 9.70
CA HIS A 217 -0.17 -3.71 8.39
C HIS A 217 -1.57 -4.09 7.91
N HIS A 218 -2.28 -4.95 8.65
CA HIS A 218 -3.67 -5.29 8.38
C HIS A 218 -4.59 -4.29 9.11
N PRO A 219 -5.50 -3.59 8.40
CA PRO A 219 -6.36 -2.58 9.01
C PRO A 219 -7.27 -3.12 10.12
N HIS A 220 -7.66 -4.38 10.00
CA HIS A 220 -8.65 -5.04 10.83
C HIS A 220 -8.04 -5.97 11.89
N SER A 221 -6.72 -5.93 12.10
CA SER A 221 -6.05 -6.72 13.13
C SER A 221 -6.37 -6.23 14.55
N SER A 222 -6.20 -7.12 15.53
CA SER A 222 -6.29 -6.83 16.98
C SER A 222 -5.41 -5.65 17.41
N VAL A 223 -4.19 -5.56 16.89
CA VAL A 223 -3.26 -4.46 17.18
C VAL A 223 -3.71 -3.09 16.68
N ASN A 224 -4.71 -3.04 15.79
CA ASN A 224 -5.32 -1.83 15.27
C ASN A 224 -6.74 -1.58 15.82
N GLY A 225 -7.12 -2.28 16.90
CA GLY A 225 -8.37 -2.06 17.62
C GLY A 225 -9.58 -2.81 17.10
N ASN A 226 -9.38 -3.90 16.32
CA ASN A 226 -10.45 -4.74 15.76
C ASN A 226 -11.55 -3.92 15.05
N ILE A 227 -11.13 -2.96 14.21
CA ILE A 227 -12.06 -2.20 13.38
C ILE A 227 -12.82 -3.20 12.51
N PRO A 228 -14.17 -3.18 12.47
CA PRO A 228 -14.94 -4.11 11.67
C PRO A 228 -14.49 -4.12 10.22
N VAL A 229 -14.40 -5.31 9.63
CA VAL A 229 -14.03 -5.49 8.22
C VAL A 229 -15.06 -4.75 7.35
N THR A 230 -14.61 -3.69 6.66
CA THR A 230 -15.48 -2.85 5.81
C THR A 230 -15.55 -3.34 4.37
N VAL A 231 -14.94 -4.48 4.08
CA VAL A 231 -14.95 -5.11 2.76
C VAL A 231 -16.39 -5.46 2.39
N ASN A 232 -16.75 -5.23 1.12
CA ASN A 232 -18.09 -5.51 0.63
C ASN A 232 -18.40 -7.01 0.78
N CYS A 233 -19.28 -7.33 1.73
CA CYS A 233 -19.69 -8.68 2.05
C CYS A 233 -21.21 -8.76 2.05
N LYS A 234 -21.72 -9.95 1.72
CA LYS A 234 -23.15 -10.19 1.81
C LYS A 234 -23.52 -10.70 3.18
N LYS A 235 -24.12 -9.82 3.99
CA LYS A 235 -24.75 -10.17 5.26
C LYS A 235 -26.09 -10.85 5.01
N ILE A 236 -26.37 -11.87 5.79
CA ILE A 236 -27.55 -12.71 5.65
C ILE A 236 -28.38 -12.54 6.90
N ASP A 237 -29.51 -11.86 6.78
CA ASP A 237 -30.41 -11.62 7.90
C ASP A 237 -31.20 -12.89 8.25
N LEU A 238 -30.71 -13.58 9.28
CA LEU A 238 -31.34 -14.80 9.77
C LEU A 238 -32.74 -14.56 10.35
N THR A 239 -33.09 -13.33 10.76
CA THR A 239 -34.43 -13.05 11.32
C THR A 239 -35.52 -13.24 10.27
N HIS A 240 -35.24 -12.90 9.01
CA HIS A 240 -36.17 -13.08 7.89
C HIS A 240 -36.12 -14.49 7.29
N ILE A 241 -35.00 -15.21 7.47
CA ILE A 241 -34.76 -16.52 6.87
C ILE A 241 -35.25 -17.65 7.78
N LYS A 242 -35.10 -17.54 9.11
CA LYS A 242 -35.57 -18.55 10.08
C LYS A 242 -37.04 -18.95 9.87
N PRO A 243 -38.00 -18.02 9.66
CA PRO A 243 -39.40 -18.38 9.43
C PRO A 243 -39.64 -19.20 8.15
N LEU A 244 -38.80 -19.00 7.12
CA LEU A 244 -38.96 -19.65 5.81
C LEU A 244 -38.40 -21.08 5.79
N PHE A 245 -37.29 -21.31 6.48
CA PHE A 245 -36.57 -22.59 6.43
C PHE A 245 -36.71 -23.43 7.71
N GLY A 246 -37.18 -22.83 8.80
CA GLY A 246 -37.31 -23.46 10.11
C GLY A 246 -35.94 -23.75 10.73
N ASP A 247 -35.47 -24.99 10.54
CA ASP A 247 -34.21 -25.47 11.08
C ASP A 247 -33.02 -24.98 10.23
N ILE A 248 -32.29 -24.01 10.77
CA ILE A 248 -31.18 -23.31 10.11
C ILE A 248 -30.02 -24.27 9.77
N SER A 249 -29.83 -25.33 10.57
CA SER A 249 -28.79 -26.35 10.32
C SER A 249 -29.02 -27.11 9.01
N LYS A 250 -30.24 -27.02 8.46
CA LYS A 250 -30.64 -27.62 7.19
C LYS A 250 -30.55 -26.64 6.03
N ILE A 251 -30.01 -25.44 6.22
CA ILE A 251 -29.80 -24.48 5.13
C ILE A 251 -28.44 -24.73 4.49
N LYS A 252 -28.38 -24.63 3.17
CA LYS A 252 -27.13 -24.61 2.40
C LYS A 252 -27.02 -23.34 1.57
N TYR A 253 -25.80 -22.82 1.50
CA TYR A 253 -25.34 -21.82 0.55
C TYR A 253 -25.07 -22.50 -0.79
N THR A 254 -25.48 -21.86 -1.87
CA THR A 254 -25.00 -22.17 -3.22
C THR A 254 -24.53 -20.87 -3.84
N ILE A 255 -23.23 -20.77 -4.11
CA ILE A 255 -22.58 -19.58 -4.66
C ILE A 255 -22.12 -19.93 -6.06
N LYS A 256 -22.68 -19.28 -7.07
CA LYS A 256 -22.34 -19.49 -8.48
C LYS A 256 -21.67 -18.23 -9.02
N ILE A 257 -20.48 -18.37 -9.60
CA ILE A 257 -19.70 -17.26 -10.17
C ILE A 257 -19.81 -17.33 -11.69
N HIS A 258 -20.23 -16.23 -12.31
CA HIS A 258 -20.45 -16.12 -13.76
C HIS A 258 -19.99 -14.75 -14.29
N PRO A 259 -19.65 -14.67 -15.58
CA PRO A 259 -19.25 -13.41 -16.19
C PRO A 259 -20.47 -12.48 -16.31
N LYS A 260 -20.23 -11.16 -16.28
CA LYS A 260 -21.27 -10.20 -16.64
C LYS A 260 -21.62 -10.37 -18.12
N LYS A 261 -22.90 -10.16 -18.48
CA LYS A 261 -23.41 -10.34 -19.86
C LYS A 261 -22.60 -9.52 -20.89
N ASP A 262 -22.05 -8.38 -20.51
CA ASP A 262 -21.24 -7.51 -21.39
C ASP A 262 -19.83 -8.06 -21.68
N PHE A 263 -19.32 -8.96 -20.82
CA PHE A 263 -17.99 -9.57 -20.97
C PHE A 263 -17.97 -10.68 -22.01
N GLU A 264 -19.07 -11.40 -22.21
CA GLU A 264 -19.17 -12.47 -23.21
C GLU A 264 -19.02 -11.94 -24.66
N ALA A 265 -19.33 -10.66 -24.91
CA ALA A 265 -19.24 -10.03 -26.23
C ALA A 265 -17.84 -9.52 -26.61
N ASN A 266 -16.97 -9.22 -25.63
CA ASN A 266 -15.69 -8.53 -25.87
C ASN A 266 -14.45 -9.44 -25.92
N ASN A 267 -14.65 -10.77 -25.90
CA ASN A 267 -13.59 -11.79 -25.89
C ASN A 267 -12.73 -11.87 -27.19
N LYS A 268 -12.69 -10.82 -28.02
CA LYS A 268 -11.83 -10.71 -29.22
C LYS A 268 -10.87 -9.52 -29.24
N LYS A 269 -10.87 -8.62 -28.25
CA LYS A 269 -9.89 -7.51 -28.20
C LYS A 269 -9.50 -7.18 -26.76
N MET A 270 -8.49 -7.84 -26.23
CA MET A 270 -7.63 -7.25 -25.19
C MET A 270 -6.36 -8.10 -25.03
N VAL A 271 -5.37 -7.81 -25.88
CA VAL A 271 -3.96 -8.13 -25.63
C VAL A 271 -3.12 -6.94 -26.09
N ASN A 272 -2.31 -6.45 -25.15
CA ASN A 272 -1.13 -5.59 -25.26
C ASN A 272 -1.29 -4.10 -25.61
N GLU A 273 -1.30 -3.28 -24.56
CA GLU A 273 -0.53 -2.03 -24.56
C GLU A 273 0.55 -2.11 -23.47
N ASN A 274 1.71 -2.64 -23.83
CA ASN A 274 2.92 -2.48 -23.04
C ASN A 274 3.52 -1.10 -23.33
N LEU A 275 3.24 -0.14 -22.47
CA LEU A 275 4.03 1.09 -22.37
C LEU A 275 5.31 0.78 -21.59
N THR A 276 6.34 0.30 -22.29
CA THR A 276 7.71 0.30 -21.78
C THR A 276 8.27 1.72 -21.92
N VAL A 277 8.12 2.53 -20.87
CA VAL A 277 8.91 3.76 -20.74
C VAL A 277 10.18 3.38 -19.99
N LYS A 278 11.24 3.05 -20.73
CA LYS A 278 12.60 3.04 -20.16
C LYS A 278 13.01 4.49 -19.95
N SER A 279 12.77 5.06 -18.78
CA SER A 279 13.43 6.31 -18.39
C SER A 279 14.79 5.96 -17.78
N GLN A 280 15.82 5.90 -18.62
CA GLN A 280 17.18 6.09 -18.18
C GLN A 280 17.35 7.60 -17.92
N THR A 281 17.16 8.01 -16.67
CA THR A 281 17.49 9.37 -16.24
C THR A 281 18.97 9.41 -15.87
N ASN A 282 19.75 10.27 -16.53
CA ASN A 282 21.14 10.50 -16.19
C ASN A 282 21.24 11.05 -14.75
N ASN A 283 22.21 10.56 -13.95
CA ASN A 283 22.38 10.98 -12.55
C ASN A 283 22.47 12.50 -12.37
N SER A 284 23.06 13.25 -13.32
CA SER A 284 23.12 14.72 -13.24
C SER A 284 21.73 15.37 -13.24
N THR A 285 20.81 14.89 -14.08
CA THR A 285 19.43 15.43 -14.17
C THR A 285 18.62 15.17 -12.91
N VAL A 286 18.84 14.04 -12.23
CA VAL A 286 18.18 13.70 -10.97
C VAL A 286 18.68 14.59 -9.84
N VAL A 287 20.00 14.82 -9.76
CA VAL A 287 20.60 15.72 -8.76
C VAL A 287 20.06 17.15 -8.90
N ASP A 288 19.92 17.67 -10.12
CA ASP A 288 19.36 19.01 -10.33
C ASP A 288 17.89 19.11 -9.93
N LEU A 289 17.11 18.06 -10.17
CA LEU A 289 15.71 17.98 -9.73
C LEU A 289 15.60 17.90 -8.20
N LEU A 290 16.48 17.12 -7.57
CA LEU A 290 16.57 17.03 -6.10
C LEU A 290 16.89 18.38 -5.48
N LYS A 291 17.90 19.09 -6.01
CA LYS A 291 18.25 20.44 -5.55
C LYS A 291 17.06 21.39 -5.58
N LYS A 292 16.26 21.37 -6.66
CA LYS A 292 15.04 22.17 -6.77
C LYS A 292 13.98 21.80 -5.73
N GLN A 293 13.79 20.50 -5.46
CA GLN A 293 12.83 20.05 -4.43
C GLN A 293 13.33 20.31 -3.00
N LEU A 294 14.64 20.43 -2.82
CA LEU A 294 15.29 20.76 -1.55
C LEU A 294 15.47 22.27 -1.35
N GLN A 295 14.92 23.12 -2.22
CA GLN A 295 14.93 24.56 -2.01
C GLN A 295 13.84 24.98 -1.02
N CYS A 296 14.20 25.75 0.00
CA CYS A 296 13.23 26.28 0.96
C CYS A 296 12.34 27.30 0.26
N PRO A 297 11.01 27.15 0.33
CA PRO A 297 10.10 28.07 -0.35
C PRO A 297 10.13 29.52 0.16
N ILE A 298 10.74 29.75 1.32
CA ILE A 298 10.67 31.03 2.04
C ILE A 298 11.93 31.83 1.84
N CYS A 299 13.09 31.23 2.13
CA CYS A 299 14.38 31.90 1.99
C CYS A 299 15.10 31.55 0.69
N MET A 300 14.58 30.62 -0.12
CA MET A 300 15.20 30.13 -1.36
C MET A 300 16.58 29.46 -1.19
N GLU A 301 17.03 29.27 0.04
CA GLU A 301 18.22 28.48 0.39
C GLU A 301 17.93 26.98 0.36
N TYR A 302 18.97 26.16 0.18
CA TYR A 302 18.84 24.71 0.31
C TYR A 302 18.46 24.29 1.74
N MET A 303 17.47 23.41 1.85
CA MET A 303 17.03 22.77 3.08
C MET A 303 18.02 21.66 3.43
N ILE A 304 19.04 22.00 4.21
CA ILE A 304 20.07 21.05 4.66
C ILE A 304 20.02 20.89 6.18
N GLY A 305 20.16 19.64 6.67
CA GLY A 305 19.94 19.30 8.08
C GLY A 305 18.45 19.11 8.38
N TYR A 306 17.89 19.90 9.31
CA TYR A 306 16.50 19.71 9.74
C TYR A 306 15.49 20.32 8.76
N ILE A 307 14.56 19.48 8.31
CA ILE A 307 13.49 19.84 7.37
C ILE A 307 12.15 19.61 8.08
N TYR A 308 11.37 20.66 8.28
CA TYR A 308 10.13 20.60 9.06
C TYR A 308 8.88 20.50 8.20
N ASN A 309 7.90 19.72 8.64
CA ASN A 309 6.60 19.56 8.00
C ASN A 309 5.52 20.37 8.72
N CYS A 310 4.62 21.00 7.96
CA CYS A 310 3.32 21.40 8.50
C CYS A 310 2.37 20.20 8.59
N GLU A 311 1.23 20.37 9.26
CA GLU A 311 0.20 19.31 9.41
C GLU A 311 -0.33 18.76 8.06
N LYS A 312 -0.29 19.56 6.99
CA LYS A 312 -0.64 19.15 5.62
C LYS A 312 0.54 18.65 4.78
N GLY A 313 1.75 18.60 5.33
CA GLY A 313 2.93 18.02 4.69
C GLY A 313 3.75 18.93 3.77
N HIS A 314 3.57 20.25 3.83
CA HIS A 314 4.49 21.20 3.21
C HIS A 314 5.77 21.33 4.04
N VAL A 315 6.90 21.55 3.38
CA VAL A 315 8.23 21.57 4.00
C VAL A 315 8.81 22.97 4.11
N VAL A 316 9.57 23.23 5.19
CA VAL A 316 10.38 24.44 5.40
C VAL A 316 11.73 24.07 6.05
N CYS A 317 12.75 24.91 5.85
CA CYS A 317 14.05 24.71 6.52
C CYS A 317 13.99 25.07 8.02
N ASN A 318 15.00 24.61 8.77
CA ASN A 318 15.19 24.95 10.19
C ASN A 318 15.18 26.46 10.47
N VAL A 319 15.85 27.26 9.63
CA VAL A 319 15.96 28.71 9.83
C VAL A 319 14.59 29.39 9.75
N CYS A 320 13.83 29.09 8.70
CA CYS A 320 12.49 29.67 8.51
C CYS A 320 11.49 29.16 9.54
N LYS A 321 11.62 27.90 10.00
CA LYS A 321 10.77 27.35 11.06
C LYS A 321 10.82 28.18 12.35
N ILE A 322 11.98 28.76 12.71
CA ILE A 322 12.11 29.61 13.91
C ILE A 322 11.22 30.86 13.81
N GLN A 323 10.98 31.36 12.59
CA GLN A 323 10.22 32.58 12.33
C GLN A 323 8.75 32.31 11.99
N LEU A 324 8.33 31.05 11.86
CA LEU A 324 7.01 30.66 11.36
C LEU A 324 6.30 29.72 12.34
N THR A 325 5.10 30.10 12.76
CA THR A 325 4.18 29.23 13.51
C THR A 325 3.19 28.51 12.59
N GLU A 326 2.88 29.08 11.43
CA GLU A 326 1.93 28.56 10.45
C GLU A 326 2.55 28.46 9.05
N CYS A 327 2.08 27.48 8.28
CA CYS A 327 2.51 27.26 6.92
C CYS A 327 2.00 28.37 6.00
N PRO A 328 2.86 29.06 5.23
CA PRO A 328 2.43 30.15 4.37
C PRO A 328 1.55 29.69 3.20
N TYR A 329 1.63 28.40 2.81
CA TYR A 329 0.83 27.83 1.74
C TYR A 329 -0.58 27.44 2.17
N CYS A 330 -0.71 26.86 3.37
CA CYS A 330 -1.95 26.18 3.76
C CYS A 330 -2.51 26.59 5.12
N ARG A 331 -1.82 27.51 5.81
CA ARG A 331 -2.20 28.15 7.08
C ARG A 331 -2.42 27.18 8.25
N THR A 332 -1.95 25.94 8.13
CA THR A 332 -1.92 24.99 9.25
C THR A 332 -0.62 25.15 10.04
N LYS A 333 -0.62 24.70 11.29
CA LYS A 333 0.55 24.79 12.17
C LYS A 333 1.78 24.10 11.57
N ILE A 334 2.94 24.72 11.73
CA ILE A 334 4.24 24.07 11.56
C ILE A 334 4.63 23.52 12.94
N GLY A 335 4.48 22.21 13.09
CA GLY A 335 4.82 21.52 14.35
C GLY A 335 6.33 21.23 14.45
N GLU A 336 6.68 20.35 15.38
CA GLU A 336 8.05 19.83 15.52
C GLU A 336 8.32 18.61 14.61
N SER A 337 7.36 18.24 13.75
CA SER A 337 7.48 17.11 12.84
C SER A 337 8.54 17.36 11.78
N ARG A 338 9.46 16.40 11.62
CA ARG A 338 10.55 16.48 10.65
C ARG A 338 10.36 15.53 9.47
N ASN A 339 10.95 15.89 8.34
CA ASN A 339 10.88 15.13 7.09
C ASN A 339 12.13 14.27 6.90
N PHE A 340 12.30 13.25 7.74
CA PHE A 340 13.46 12.35 7.69
C PHE A 340 13.79 11.79 6.29
N PRO A 341 12.82 11.43 5.43
CA PRO A 341 13.15 11.01 4.07
C PRO A 341 13.89 12.07 3.27
N LEU A 342 13.49 13.33 3.38
CA LEU A 342 14.20 14.42 2.72
C LEU A 342 15.53 14.75 3.40
N GLU A 343 15.62 14.67 4.73
CA GLU A 343 16.89 14.86 5.44
C GLU A 343 17.93 13.84 4.94
N ASN A 344 17.56 12.56 4.90
CA ASN A 344 18.44 11.47 4.43
C ASN A 344 18.84 11.63 2.96
N LEU A 345 17.95 12.13 2.10
CA LEU A 345 18.30 12.41 0.70
C LEU A 345 19.23 13.62 0.60
N ALA A 346 18.98 14.68 1.37
CA ALA A 346 19.78 15.90 1.36
C ALA A 346 21.23 15.64 1.83
N GLU A 347 21.47 14.66 2.70
CA GLU A 347 22.82 14.32 3.16
C GLU A 347 23.78 13.94 2.02
N ILE A 348 23.29 13.27 0.98
CA ILE A 348 24.10 12.76 -0.14
C ILE A 348 24.00 13.60 -1.41
N VAL A 349 23.23 14.70 -1.40
CA VAL A 349 23.16 15.63 -2.53
C VAL A 349 24.35 16.60 -2.45
N PRO A 350 25.15 16.73 -3.51
CA PRO A 350 26.23 17.73 -3.54
C PRO A 350 25.67 19.12 -3.82
N PHE A 351 25.81 20.06 -2.88
CA PHE A 351 25.37 21.44 -3.04
C PHE A 351 26.56 22.39 -3.20
N ALA A 352 26.33 23.48 -3.93
CA ALA A 352 27.30 24.57 -4.06
C ALA A 352 27.34 25.39 -2.76
N CYS A 353 28.50 25.98 -2.48
CA CYS A 353 28.67 26.97 -1.41
C CYS A 353 27.67 28.13 -1.55
N ARG A 354 27.13 28.61 -0.43
CA ARG A 354 26.32 29.84 -0.39
C ARG A 354 27.02 31.07 -0.97
N PHE A 355 28.35 31.10 -0.93
CA PHE A 355 29.19 32.19 -1.49
C PHE A 355 29.60 31.91 -2.95
N SER A 356 28.87 31.05 -3.65
CA SER A 356 29.17 30.73 -5.06
C SER A 356 28.98 31.93 -5.99
N GLU A 357 28.04 32.83 -5.68
CA GLU A 357 27.88 34.09 -6.40
C GLU A 357 29.06 35.06 -6.19
N ASP A 358 29.74 34.96 -5.04
CA ASP A 358 30.93 35.75 -4.69
C ASP A 358 32.23 35.16 -5.28
N GLY A 359 32.15 33.99 -5.92
CA GLY A 359 33.26 33.33 -6.60
C GLY A 359 33.74 32.02 -5.97
N CYS A 360 33.09 31.53 -4.91
CA CYS A 360 33.44 30.23 -4.34
C CYS A 360 33.00 29.07 -5.26
N GLU A 361 33.96 28.30 -5.79
CA GLU A 361 33.66 27.15 -6.66
C GLU A 361 33.39 25.84 -5.91
N PHE A 362 33.41 25.87 -4.57
CA PHE A 362 33.23 24.65 -3.77
C PHE A 362 31.83 24.06 -3.94
N THR A 363 31.78 22.74 -4.19
CA THR A 363 30.57 21.93 -4.18
C THR A 363 30.84 20.64 -3.42
N GLY A 364 29.94 20.26 -2.51
CA GLY A 364 30.11 19.07 -1.69
C GLY A 364 28.82 18.60 -1.01
N GLU A 365 28.85 17.36 -0.51
CA GLU A 365 27.80 16.81 0.36
C GLU A 365 27.67 17.62 1.66
N TYR A 366 26.54 17.47 2.35
CA TYR A 366 26.17 18.30 3.50
C TYR A 366 27.29 18.51 4.53
N LYS A 367 27.95 17.41 4.96
CA LYS A 367 28.99 17.49 6.01
C LYS A 367 30.19 18.30 5.55
N LEU A 368 30.69 18.04 4.34
CA LEU A 368 31.83 18.73 3.75
C LEU A 368 31.51 20.20 3.45
N LEU A 369 30.28 20.46 2.99
CA LEU A 369 29.81 21.81 2.75
C LEU A 369 29.73 22.64 4.02
N CYS A 370 29.18 22.08 5.10
CA CYS A 370 29.13 22.77 6.38
C CYS A 370 30.51 23.06 6.98
N GLU A 371 31.48 22.18 6.79
CA GLU A 371 32.87 22.42 7.21
C GLU A 371 33.51 23.51 6.36
N HIS A 372 33.32 23.46 5.04
CA HIS A 372 33.79 24.47 4.12
C HIS A 372 33.21 25.86 4.43
N GLU A 373 31.89 26.00 4.57
CA GLU A 373 31.23 27.29 4.77
C GLU A 373 31.65 28.01 6.06
N LYS A 374 32.14 27.29 7.08
CA LYS A 374 32.68 27.90 8.32
C LYS A 374 34.02 28.62 8.12
N SER A 375 34.73 28.30 7.05
CA SER A 375 36.08 28.80 6.76
C SER A 375 36.24 29.24 5.31
N CYS A 376 35.12 29.54 4.64
CA CYS A 376 35.13 29.95 3.24
C CYS A 376 35.75 31.33 3.12
N GLU A 377 36.77 31.45 2.25
CA GLU A 377 37.52 32.70 2.02
C GLU A 377 36.63 33.81 1.43
N TYR A 378 35.49 33.43 0.82
CA TYR A 378 34.51 34.34 0.24
C TYR A 378 33.45 34.82 1.23
N ASP A 379 33.49 34.36 2.49
CA ASP A 379 32.63 34.88 3.57
C ASP A 379 33.12 36.27 4.03
N THR A 380 32.81 37.29 3.24
CA THR A 380 33.25 38.67 3.48
C THR A 380 32.58 39.37 4.67
N PHE A 381 31.63 38.70 5.36
CA PHE A 381 30.85 39.27 6.45
C PHE A 381 31.20 38.75 7.86
N THR A 382 32.07 37.74 8.01
CA THR A 382 32.40 37.16 9.33
C THR A 382 33.66 37.70 10.02
N GLY A 383 34.37 38.67 9.42
CA GLY A 383 35.41 39.44 10.11
C GLY A 383 34.92 40.36 11.26
N LEU A 384 33.62 40.34 11.60
CA LEU A 384 33.00 41.20 12.61
C LEU A 384 32.18 40.44 13.69
N LYS A 385 32.36 39.12 13.85
CA LYS A 385 31.63 38.33 14.86
C LYS A 385 32.24 38.28 16.27
N ASP A 386 33.33 39.01 16.53
CA ASP A 386 33.92 39.15 17.88
C ASP A 386 33.40 40.38 18.68
N LEU A 387 32.32 41.02 18.23
CA LEU A 387 31.66 42.10 18.97
C LEU A 387 30.14 41.92 18.88
N PHE A 388 29.57 41.11 19.78
CA PHE A 388 28.34 41.37 20.57
C PHE A 388 27.90 40.11 21.32
#